data_AF-A0A951BET8-F1
#
_entry.id   AF-A0A951BET8-F1
#
_cell.length_a   1.000
_cell.length_b   1.000
_cell.length_c   1.000
_cell.angle_alpha   90.00
_cell.angle_beta   90.00
_cell.angle_gamma   90.00
#
_symmetry.space_group_name_H-M   'P 1'
#
loop_
_entity.id
_entity.type
_entity.pdbx_description
1 polymer ?
#
loop_
_entity_poly.entity_id
_entity_poly.type
_entity_poly.pdbx_seq_one_letter_code
_entity_poly.pdbx_strand_id
1 'polypeptide(L)'
;MKRNLTVQLDADLIRRAKVIAAERGTSVSALVTQQITELIEARDRYLRARESALEMMAAATDHGGRGWTREELYGQRLDRYRA
;
A
#
# COMPACT_ATOMS: atom_id res chain seq x y z
N MET A 1 10.97 -5.38 -21.37
CA MET A 1 11.05 -6.70 -22.06
C MET A 1 10.53 -7.76 -21.10
N LYS A 2 9.63 -8.66 -21.52
CA LYS A 2 9.13 -9.75 -20.66
C LYS A 2 10.09 -10.96 -20.71
N ARG A 3 10.19 -11.72 -19.62
CA ARG A 3 11.02 -12.94 -19.49
C ARG A 3 10.16 -14.07 -18.92
N ASN A 4 10.41 -15.30 -19.38
CA ASN A 4 9.71 -16.48 -18.86
C ASN A 4 10.33 -16.92 -17.53
N LEU A 5 9.47 -17.29 -16.58
CA LEU A 5 9.85 -17.82 -15.28
C LEU A 5 9.17 -19.19 -15.11
N THR A 6 9.97 -20.23 -14.87
CA THR A 6 9.45 -21.57 -14.51
C THR A 6 9.35 -21.68 -13.00
N VAL A 7 8.18 -22.08 -12.50
CA VAL A 7 7.94 -22.30 -11.07
C VAL A 7 7.44 -23.73 -10.85
N GLN A 8 7.83 -24.34 -9.75
CA GLN A 8 7.29 -25.63 -9.31
C GLN A 8 6.14 -25.37 -8.33
N LEU A 9 5.00 -26.00 -8.58
CA LEU A 9 3.79 -25.89 -7.78
C LEU A 9 3.20 -27.30 -7.63
N ASP A 10 2.59 -27.57 -6.48
CA ASP A 10 1.93 -28.84 -6.26
C ASP A 10 0.77 -29.06 -7.23
N ALA A 11 0.53 -30.32 -7.62
CA ALA A 11 -0.49 -30.67 -8.60
C ALA A 11 -1.89 -30.17 -8.19
N ASP A 12 -2.23 -30.25 -6.90
CA ASP A 12 -3.50 -29.73 -6.38
C ASP A 12 -3.60 -28.20 -6.48
N LEU A 13 -2.50 -27.49 -6.23
CA LEU A 13 -2.45 -26.03 -6.35
C LEU A 13 -2.66 -25.61 -7.81
N ILE A 14 -2.00 -26.28 -8.76
CA ILE A 14 -2.20 -26.03 -10.21
C ILE A 14 -3.66 -26.25 -10.60
N ARG A 15 -4.29 -27.34 -10.12
CA ARG A 15 -5.69 -27.64 -10.40
C ARG A 15 -6.62 -26.52 -9.90
N ARG A 16 -6.47 -26.10 -8.65
CA ARG A 16 -7.28 -25.01 -8.07
C ARG A 16 -7.03 -23.66 -8.77
N ALA A 17 -5.77 -23.35 -9.09
CA ALA A 17 -5.43 -22.12 -9.81
C ALA A 17 -6.07 -22.08 -11.21
N LYS A 18 -6.14 -23.21 -11.92
CA LYS A 18 -6.81 -23.29 -13.23
C LYS A 18 -8.30 -23.00 -13.14
N VAL A 19 -8.99 -23.51 -12.11
CA VAL A 19 -10.42 -23.22 -11.88
C VAL A 19 -10.63 -21.73 -11.67
N ILE A 20 -9.88 -21.11 -10.75
CA ILE A 20 -9.97 -19.67 -10.47
C ILE A 20 -9.65 -18.83 -11.70
N ALA A 21 -8.62 -19.24 -12.47
CA ALA A 21 -8.25 -18.55 -13.70
C ALA A 21 -9.39 -18.59 -14.73
N ALA A 22 -10.01 -19.75 -14.91
CA ALA A 22 -11.15 -19.91 -15.81
C ALA A 22 -12.37 -19.08 -15.37
N GLU A 23 -12.72 -19.12 -14.07
CA GLU A 23 -13.81 -18.31 -13.49
C GLU A 23 -13.59 -16.80 -13.73
N ARG A 24 -12.34 -16.34 -13.68
CA ARG A 24 -11.96 -14.93 -13.89
C ARG A 24 -11.66 -14.58 -15.34
N GLY A 25 -11.81 -15.51 -16.29
CA GLY A 25 -11.48 -15.27 -17.70
C GLY A 25 -10.00 -14.94 -17.95
N THR A 26 -9.10 -15.49 -17.15
CA THR A 26 -7.65 -15.22 -17.19
C THR A 26 -6.83 -16.51 -17.22
N SER A 27 -5.49 -16.38 -17.24
CA SER A 27 -4.57 -17.51 -17.19
C SER A 27 -3.89 -17.64 -15.82
N VAL A 28 -3.38 -18.83 -15.49
CA VAL A 28 -2.59 -19.03 -14.26
C VAL A 28 -1.36 -18.12 -14.24
N SER A 29 -0.67 -17.95 -15.38
CA SER A 29 0.48 -17.04 -15.48
C SER A 29 0.10 -15.58 -15.22
N ALA A 30 -1.09 -15.16 -15.66
CA ALA A 30 -1.60 -13.83 -15.38
C ALA A 30 -1.96 -13.66 -13.89
N LEU A 31 -2.55 -14.67 -13.25
CA LEU A 31 -2.79 -14.66 -11.80
C LEU A 31 -1.49 -14.54 -11.01
N VAL A 32 -0.46 -15.32 -11.36
CA VAL A 32 0.86 -15.25 -10.71
C VAL A 32 1.48 -13.86 -10.90
N THR A 33 1.40 -13.32 -12.12
CA THR A 33 1.90 -11.98 -12.42
C THR A 33 1.19 -10.93 -11.57
N GLN A 34 -0.14 -11.00 -11.47
CA GLN A 34 -0.94 -10.09 -10.65
C GLN A 34 -0.53 -10.16 -9.17
N GLN A 35 -0.43 -11.36 -8.58
CA GLN A 35 -0.04 -11.49 -7.18
C GLN A 35 1.37 -10.95 -6.91
N ILE A 36 2.32 -11.18 -7.83
CA ILE A 36 3.68 -10.62 -7.71
C ILE A 36 3.62 -9.09 -7.75
N THR A 37 2.85 -8.51 -8.67
CA THR A 37 2.67 -7.06 -8.76
C THR A 37 2.07 -6.49 -7.47
N GLU A 38 0.99 -7.09 -6.96
CA GLU A 38 0.34 -6.66 -5.72
C GLU A 38 1.30 -6.71 -4.52
N LEU A 39 2.14 -7.75 -4.43
CA LEU A 39 3.16 -7.87 -3.39
C LEU A 39 4.21 -6.76 -3.47
N ILE A 40 4.70 -6.46 -4.67
CA ILE A 40 5.68 -5.39 -4.90
C ILE A 40 5.06 -4.03 -4.57
N GLU A 41 3.86 -3.75 -5.06
CA GLU A 41 3.16 -2.48 -4.83
C GLU A 41 2.86 -2.26 -3.34
N ALA A 42 2.45 -3.29 -2.61
CA ALA A 42 2.25 -3.20 -1.17
C ALA A 42 3.55 -2.83 -0.44
N ARG A 43 4.66 -3.48 -0.79
CA ARG A 43 5.98 -3.21 -0.22
C ARG A 43 6.46 -1.79 -0.53
N ASP A 44 6.33 -1.36 -1.78
CA ASP A 44 6.80 -0.05 -2.22
C ASP A 44 5.98 1.08 -1.60
N ARG A 45 4.65 0.91 -1.47
CA ARG A 45 3.81 1.84 -0.72
C ARG A 45 4.26 2.00 0.72
N TYR A 46 4.55 0.88 1.41
CA TYR A 46 5.05 0.93 2.78
C TYR A 46 6.39 1.67 2.87
N LEU A 47 7.34 1.36 1.99
CA LEU A 47 8.66 2.00 2.03
C LEU A 47 8.59 3.50 1.77
N ARG A 48 7.79 3.93 0.79
CA ARG A 48 7.58 5.37 0.52
C ARG A 48 6.95 6.08 1.70
N ALA A 49 5.93 5.48 2.32
CA ALA A 49 5.29 6.05 3.51
C ALA A 49 6.28 6.15 4.68
N ARG A 50 7.12 5.12 4.88
CA ARG A 50 8.17 5.13 5.90
C ARG A 50 9.21 6.21 5.65
N GLU A 51 9.71 6.32 4.42
CA GLU A 51 10.68 7.35 4.03
C GLU A 51 10.11 8.76 4.29
N SER A 52 8.91 9.02 3.79
CA SER A 52 8.21 10.30 4.02
C SER A 52 8.01 10.60 5.52
N ALA A 53 7.64 9.60 6.32
CA ALA A 53 7.49 9.77 7.77
C ALA A 53 8.84 10.12 8.44
N LEU A 54 9.93 9.46 8.05
CA LEU A 54 11.26 9.74 8.59
C LEU A 54 11.76 11.13 8.18
N GLU A 55 11.51 11.55 6.93
CA GLU A 55 11.83 12.90 6.47
C GLU A 55 11.05 13.96 7.25
N MET A 56 9.75 13.74 7.47
CA MET A 56 8.92 14.65 8.28
C MET A 56 9.41 14.72 9.72
N MET A 57 9.81 13.59 10.32
CA MET A 57 10.37 13.57 11.68
C MET A 57 11.73 14.29 11.76
N ALA A 58 12.58 14.11 10.75
CA ALA A 58 13.89 14.76 10.70
C ALA A 58 13.77 16.28 10.48
N ALA A 59 12.77 16.73 9.72
CA ALA A 59 12.48 18.14 9.50
C ALA A 59 11.58 18.77 10.58
N ALA A 60 11.00 17.96 11.48
CA ALA A 60 10.13 18.44 12.52
C ALA A 60 10.89 19.39 13.45
N THR A 61 10.34 20.59 13.63
CA THR A 61 10.86 21.55 14.60
C THR A 61 10.30 21.19 15.98
N ASP A 62 11.09 21.38 17.04
CA ASP A 62 10.59 21.21 18.39
C ASP A 62 9.49 22.25 18.66
N HIS A 63 8.25 21.77 18.80
CA HIS A 63 7.09 22.62 19.07
C HIS A 63 6.81 22.76 20.58
N GLY A 64 7.68 22.20 21.43
CA GLY A 64 7.53 22.22 22.88
C GLY A 64 6.37 21.36 23.37
N GLY A 65 6.41 20.95 24.64
CA GLY A 65 5.41 20.07 25.28
C GLY A 65 4.04 20.68 25.56
N ARG A 66 3.62 21.74 24.83
CA ARG A 66 2.29 22.30 25.01
C ARG A 66 1.27 21.33 24.42
N GLY A 67 0.51 20.66 25.29
CA GLY A 67 -0.66 19.91 24.87
C GLY A 67 -1.75 20.86 24.38
N TRP A 68 -2.36 20.53 23.24
CA TRP A 68 -3.57 21.21 22.76
C TRP A 68 -4.79 20.39 23.13
N THR A 69 -5.84 21.07 23.59
CA THR A 69 -7.17 20.48 23.67
C THR A 69 -7.76 20.32 22.27
N ARG A 70 -8.70 19.38 22.11
CA ARG A 70 -9.41 19.18 20.85
C ARG A 70 -10.10 20.48 20.43
N GLU A 71 -10.73 21.19 21.38
CA GLU A 71 -11.46 22.43 21.16
C GLU A 71 -10.55 23.53 20.60
N GLU A 72 -9.32 23.67 21.10
CA GLU A 72 -8.33 24.63 20.59
C GLU A 72 -7.89 24.32 19.15
N LEU A 73 -7.72 23.04 18.80
CA LEU A 73 -7.38 22.62 17.43
C LEU A 73 -8.52 22.86 16.44
N TYR A 74 -9.77 22.77 16.89
CA TYR A 74 -10.94 23.00 16.05
C TYR A 74 -11.32 24.48 15.93
N GLY A 75 -11.04 25.31 16.93
CA GLY A 75 -11.33 26.74 16.92
C GLY A 75 -10.75 27.44 15.69
N GLN A 76 -9.48 27.18 15.37
CA GLN A 76 -8.79 27.78 14.21
C GLN A 76 -9.35 27.35 12.85
N ARG A 77 -10.03 26.20 12.77
CA ARG A 77 -10.61 25.69 11.51
C ARG A 77 -11.97 26.29 11.20
N LEU A 78 -12.74 26.70 12.22
CA LEU A 78 -14.05 27.34 12.05
C LEU A 78 -13.94 28.81 11.63
N ASP A 79 -12.88 29.51 12.05
CA ASP A 79 -12.65 30.91 11.68
C ASP A 79 -12.31 31.10 10.19
N ARG A 80 -11.76 30.06 9.52
CA ARG A 80 -11.50 30.08 8.07
C ARG A 80 -12.78 30.10 7.21
N TYR A 81 -13.92 29.72 7.77
CA TYR A 81 -15.22 29.68 7.07
C TYR A 81 -16.17 30.83 7.47
N ARG A 82 -15.68 31.82 8.22
CA ARG A 82 -16.46 32.98 8.70
C ARG A 82 -16.13 34.30 7.99
N ALA A 83 -15.38 34.26 6.88
CA ALA A 83 -15.12 35.42 6.02
C ALA A 83 -16.08 35.45 4.82
#